data_AF-A0A7J8Z3I8-F1
#
_entry.id   AF-A0A7J8Z3I8-F1
#
_cell.length_a   1.000
_cell.length_b   1.000
_cell.length_c   1.000
_cell.angle_alpha   90.00
_cell.angle_beta   90.00
_cell.angle_gamma   90.00
#
_symmetry.space_group_name_H-M   'P 1'
#
loop_
_entity.id
_entity.type
_entity.pdbx_description
1 polymer ?
#
loop_
_entity_poly.entity_id
_entity_poly.type
_entity_poly.pdbx_seq_one_letter_code
_entity_poly.pdbx_strand_id
1 'polypeptide(L)'
;MLSFNEMPGLTIGATVPNLEVETTNETIKLHDYFNNGWTIIFSHPFDFTLVCTTELGKMAAYLPEFEKRGVKLLGFSCDEYSHARSESKTLKPTQ
;
A
#
# COMPACT_ATOMS: atom_id res chain seq x y z
N MET A 1 6.63 -14.34 -26.86
CA MET A 1 7.50 -14.43 -25.67
C MET A 1 8.00 -13.02 -25.40
N LEU A 2 7.33 -12.27 -24.53
CA LEU A 2 7.81 -10.94 -24.15
C LEU A 2 9.00 -11.17 -23.21
N SER A 3 10.17 -10.69 -23.64
CA SER A 3 11.38 -10.68 -22.82
C SER A 3 11.09 -9.93 -21.52
N PHE A 4 11.42 -10.53 -20.38
CA PHE A 4 11.45 -9.90 -19.05
C PHE A 4 12.55 -8.84 -19.01
N ASN A 5 12.47 -7.85 -19.90
CA ASN A 5 13.42 -6.77 -20.00
C ASN A 5 13.15 -5.81 -18.84
N GLU A 6 13.94 -5.97 -17.78
CA GLU A 6 14.29 -5.02 -16.72
C GLU A 6 13.42 -3.75 -16.74
N MET A 7 12.34 -3.73 -15.95
CA MET A 7 11.74 -2.43 -15.60
C MET A 7 12.75 -1.74 -14.67
N PRO A 8 13.39 -0.62 -15.07
CA PRO A 8 14.26 0.10 -14.18
C PRO A 8 13.45 0.55 -12.95
N GLY A 9 14.09 0.52 -11.78
CA GLY A 9 13.48 1.05 -10.56
C GLY A 9 13.00 2.48 -10.76
N LEU A 10 11.92 2.87 -10.06
CA LEU A 10 11.38 4.21 -10.17
C LEU A 10 12.41 5.24 -9.68
N THR A 11 12.77 6.20 -10.53
CA THR A 11 13.67 7.29 -10.16
C THR A 11 12.89 8.49 -9.60
N ILE A 12 13.57 9.36 -8.85
CA ILE A 12 12.96 10.61 -8.38
C ILE A 12 12.49 11.43 -9.59
N GLY A 13 11.25 11.90 -9.53
CA GLY A 13 10.61 12.66 -10.62
C GLY A 13 9.97 11.81 -11.71
N ALA A 14 10.17 10.49 -11.71
CA ALA A 14 9.44 9.60 -12.62
C ALA A 14 7.97 9.48 -12.22
N THR A 15 7.09 9.47 -13.21
CA THR A 15 5.66 9.21 -12.99
C THR A 15 5.44 7.74 -12.68
N VAL A 16 4.77 7.46 -11.55
CA VAL A 16 4.34 6.11 -11.18
C VAL A 16 3.41 5.55 -12.27
N PRO A 17 3.59 4.30 -12.72
CA PRO A 17 2.69 3.67 -13.68
C PRO A 17 1.23 3.70 -13.19
N ASN A 18 0.28 4.06 -14.05
CA ASN A 18 -1.14 4.03 -13.68
C ASN A 18 -1.68 2.59 -13.76
N LEU A 19 -1.53 1.85 -12.67
CA LEU A 19 -1.98 0.47 -12.55
C LEU A 19 -3.40 0.40 -11.98
N GLU A 20 -4.15 -0.59 -12.43
CA GLU A 20 -5.40 -1.01 -11.81
C GLU A 20 -5.07 -2.15 -10.83
N VAL A 21 -5.39 -1.96 -9.56
CA VAL A 21 -4.99 -2.85 -8.47
C VAL A 21 -6.20 -3.23 -7.62
N GLU A 22 -6.27 -4.51 -7.23
CA GLU A 22 -7.27 -5.00 -6.28
C GLU A 22 -6.80 -4.71 -4.86
N THR A 23 -7.56 -3.94 -4.09
CA THR A 23 -7.24 -3.64 -2.69
C THR A 23 -8.27 -4.26 -1.76
N THR A 24 -7.94 -4.33 -0.46
CA THR A 24 -8.80 -4.92 0.57
C THR A 24 -10.19 -4.30 0.68
N ASN A 25 -10.36 -3.07 0.16
CA ASN A 25 -11.61 -2.33 0.12
C ASN A 25 -12.28 -2.45 -1.25
N GLU A 26 -11.61 -1.98 -2.30
CA GLU A 26 -12.13 -1.90 -3.67
C GLU A 26 -11.01 -1.95 -4.73
N THR A 27 -11.37 -2.21 -5.99
CA THR A 27 -10.43 -2.09 -7.12
C THR A 27 -10.23 -0.63 -7.45
N ILE A 28 -8.98 -0.16 -7.45
CA ILE A 28 -8.63 1.24 -7.68
C ILE A 28 -7.65 1.36 -8.85
N LYS A 29 -7.72 2.49 -9.55
CA LYS A 29 -6.59 2.96 -10.38
C LYS A 29 -5.72 3.87 -9.53
N LEU A 30 -4.41 3.67 -9.59
CA LEU A 30 -3.47 4.38 -8.72
C LEU A 30 -3.59 5.90 -8.83
N HIS A 31 -3.72 6.44 -10.05
CA HIS A 31 -3.80 7.90 -10.24
C HIS A 31 -5.11 8.47 -9.72
N ASP A 32 -6.22 7.73 -9.88
CA ASP A 32 -7.53 8.11 -9.33
C ASP A 32 -7.50 8.11 -7.80
N TYR A 33 -6.80 7.12 -7.21
CA TYR A 33 -6.59 7.04 -5.77
C TYR A 33 -5.70 8.18 -5.26
N PHE A 34 -4.63 8.55 -5.97
CA PHE A 34 -3.78 9.68 -5.59
C PHE A 34 -4.59 10.98 -5.55
N ASN A 35 -5.45 11.21 -6.55
CA ASN A 35 -6.34 12.37 -6.65
C ASN A 35 -5.62 13.71 -6.40
N ASN A 36 -4.46 13.92 -7.04
CA ASN A 36 -3.55 15.06 -6.83
C ASN A 36 -3.07 15.28 -5.38
N GLY A 37 -3.29 14.31 -4.48
CA GLY A 37 -2.84 14.31 -3.10
C GLY A 37 -1.54 13.55 -2.90
N TRP A 38 -0.89 13.81 -1.76
CA TRP A 38 0.29 13.06 -1.36
C TRP A 38 -0.10 11.64 -1.00
N THR A 39 0.63 10.65 -1.53
CA THR A 39 0.43 9.24 -1.21
C THR A 39 1.77 8.61 -0.87
N ILE A 40 1.83 7.92 0.26
CA ILE A 40 2.96 7.08 0.66
C ILE A 40 2.58 5.63 0.31
N ILE A 41 3.36 5.04 -0.58
CA ILE A 41 3.26 3.62 -0.91
C ILE A 41 4.39 2.90 -0.19
N PHE A 42 4.06 1.88 0.59
CA PHE A 42 5.05 1.08 1.31
C PHE A 42 4.81 -0.40 1.05
N SER A 43 5.91 -1.13 0.90
CA SER A 43 5.87 -2.59 0.76
C SER A 43 6.19 -3.25 2.09
N HIS A 44 5.61 -4.42 2.32
CA HIS A 44 6.11 -5.36 3.32
C HIS A 44 6.31 -6.73 2.66
N PRO A 45 7.37 -7.46 3.03
CA PRO A 45 7.78 -8.69 2.34
C PRO A 45 6.80 -9.85 2.54
N PHE A 46 6.11 -9.92 3.68
CA PHE A 46 5.16 -10.99 3.98
C PHE A 46 4.19 -10.58 5.10
N ASP A 47 2.90 -10.86 4.92
CA ASP A 47 1.83 -10.64 5.88
C ASP A 47 2.10 -11.48 7.16
N PHE A 48 1.77 -10.97 8.35
CA PHE A 48 1.94 -11.70 9.64
C PHE A 48 3.38 -12.03 10.06
N THR A 49 4.38 -11.30 9.56
CA THR A 49 5.74 -11.39 10.10
C THR A 49 5.94 -10.42 11.27
N LEU A 50 6.61 -10.89 12.34
CA LEU A 50 6.72 -10.21 13.65
C LEU A 50 7.28 -8.77 13.60
N VAL A 51 7.96 -8.38 12.52
CA VAL A 51 8.42 -7.00 12.30
C VAL A 51 7.34 -6.19 11.58
N CYS A 52 6.85 -6.69 10.43
CA CYS A 52 5.90 -5.97 9.59
C CYS A 52 4.57 -5.70 10.29
N THR A 53 4.06 -6.60 11.14
CA THR A 53 2.80 -6.35 11.88
C THR A 53 2.93 -5.21 12.89
N THR A 54 4.12 -4.98 13.46
CA THR A 54 4.35 -3.85 14.38
C THR A 54 4.53 -2.52 13.63
N GLU A 55 5.14 -2.54 12.45
CA GLU A 55 5.32 -1.37 11.59
C GLU A 55 3.97 -0.96 10.96
N LEU A 56 3.21 -1.91 10.43
CA LEU A 56 1.85 -1.73 9.94
C LEU A 56 0.91 -1.25 11.06
N GLY A 57 1.02 -1.80 12.27
CA GLY A 57 0.24 -1.35 13.44
C GLY A 57 0.54 0.10 13.84
N LYS A 58 1.81 0.53 13.78
CA LYS A 58 2.18 1.93 13.98
C LYS A 58 1.66 2.82 12.85
N MET A 59 1.78 2.39 11.59
CA MET A 59 1.25 3.15 10.44
C MET A 59 -0.28 3.32 10.55
N ALA A 60 -1.00 2.29 10.99
CA ALA A 60 -2.43 2.37 11.27
C ALA A 60 -2.74 3.33 12.43
N ALA A 61 -1.96 3.29 13.52
CA ALA A 61 -2.11 4.22 14.64
C ALA A 61 -1.82 5.69 14.26
N TYR A 62 -0.89 5.93 13.34
CA TYR A 62 -0.56 7.26 12.83
C TYR A 62 -1.43 7.70 11.65
N LEU A 63 -2.35 6.86 11.16
CA LEU A 63 -3.25 7.22 10.05
C LEU A 63 -3.92 8.60 10.25
N PRO A 64 -4.46 8.96 11.44
CA PRO A 64 -5.06 10.28 11.65
C PRO A 64 -4.07 11.44 11.45
N GLU A 65 -2.80 11.24 11.79
CA GLU A 65 -1.74 12.24 11.64
C GLU A 65 -1.32 12.42 10.17
N PHE A 66 -1.38 11.36 9.35
CA PHE A 66 -1.17 11.45 7.91
C PHE A 66 -2.37 12.10 7.22
N GLU A 67 -3.60 11.72 7.59
CA GLU A 67 -4.83 12.31 7.08
C GLU A 67 -4.90 13.81 7.35
N LYS A 68 -4.49 14.26 8.55
CA LYS A 68 -4.40 15.69 8.90
C LYS A 68 -3.45 16.47 7.99
N ARG A 69 -2.45 15.81 7.40
CA ARG A 69 -1.49 16.40 6.45
C ARG A 69 -1.95 16.25 4.99
N GLY A 70 -3.12 15.67 4.74
CA GLY A 70 -3.61 15.36 3.39
C GLY A 70 -2.81 14.25 2.70
N VAL A 71 -2.19 13.37 3.49
CA VAL A 71 -1.38 12.24 2.99
C VAL A 71 -2.20 10.95 3.09
N LYS A 72 -2.27 10.21 1.99
CA LYS A 72 -2.88 8.87 1.90
C LYS A 72 -1.81 7.80 2.08
N LEU A 73 -2.19 6.66 2.67
CA LEU A 73 -1.31 5.51 2.87
C LEU A 73 -1.81 4.32 2.04
N LEU A 74 -0.89 3.68 1.31
CA LEU A 74 -1.15 2.45 0.56
C LEU A 74 -0.08 1.41 0.86
N GLY A 75 -0.45 0.35 1.58
CA GLY A 75 0.40 -0.82 1.81
C GLY A 75 0.20 -1.86 0.72
N PHE A 76 1.27 -2.54 0.30
CA PHE A 76 1.19 -3.70 -0.58
C PHE A 76 2.17 -4.82 -0.18
N SER A 77 1.76 -6.06 -0.42
CA SER A 77 2.58 -7.27 -0.32
C SER A 77 2.43 -8.12 -1.59
N CYS A 78 3.28 -9.14 -1.73
CA CYS A 78 3.17 -10.12 -2.82
C CYS A 78 2.36 -11.37 -2.40
N ASP A 79 1.68 -11.32 -1.27
CA ASP A 79 0.87 -12.43 -0.76
C ASP A 79 -0.50 -12.50 -1.42
N GLU A 80 -1.18 -13.62 -1.23
CA GLU A 80 -2.55 -13.77 -1.71
C GLU A 80 -3.47 -12.71 -1.11
N TYR A 81 -4.39 -12.20 -1.92
CA TYR A 81 -5.38 -11.19 -1.52
C TYR A 81 -6.17 -11.57 -0.23
N SER A 82 -6.36 -12.88 0.00
CA SER A 82 -7.00 -13.43 1.20
C SER A 82 -6.24 -13.07 2.48
N HIS A 83 -4.91 -12.99 2.42
CA HIS A 83 -4.02 -12.63 3.53
C HIS A 83 -4.05 -11.13 3.79
N ALA A 84 -3.94 -10.29 2.74
CA ALA A 84 -4.02 -8.83 2.90
C ALA A 84 -5.36 -8.41 3.54
N ARG A 85 -6.45 -9.10 3.20
CA ARG A 85 -7.78 -8.87 3.78
C ARG A 85 -7.91 -9.32 5.23
N SER A 86 -7.19 -10.35 5.66
CA SER A 86 -7.21 -10.79 7.05
C SER A 86 -6.32 -9.89 7.92
N GLU A 87 -5.15 -9.48 7.42
CA GLU A 87 -4.23 -8.59 8.13
C GLU A 87 -4.84 -7.18 8.31
N SER A 88 -5.43 -6.61 7.27
CA SER A 88 -6.15 -5.33 7.35
C SER A 88 -7.30 -5.33 8.36
N LYS A 89 -7.91 -6.49 8.67
CA LYS A 89 -8.91 -6.62 9.75
C LYS A 89 -8.27 -6.68 11.12
N THR A 90 -7.11 -7.34 11.25
CA THR A 90 -6.34 -7.43 12.50
C THR A 90 -5.72 -6.08 12.90
N LEU A 91 -5.34 -5.26 11.92
CA LEU A 91 -4.73 -3.94 12.13
C LEU A 91 -5.74 -2.83 12.44
N LYS A 92 -7.03 -3.06 12.17
CA LYS A 92 -8.07 -2.12 12.60
C LYS A 92 -8.08 -2.12 14.13
N PRO A 93 -7.90 -0.95 14.78
CA PRO A 93 -8.04 -0.87 16.22
C PRO A 93 -9.39 -1.47 16.62
N THR A 94 -9.39 -2.47 17.49
CA THR A 94 -10.61 -2.92 18.14
C THR A 94 -11.20 -1.71 18.86
N GLN A 95 -12.42 -1.34 18.49
CA GLN A 95 -13.18 -0.32 19.19
C GLN A 95 -13.51 -0.78 20.61
#